data_AF-A0AAD8FCQ5-F1
#
_entry.id   AF-A0AAD8FCQ5-F1
#
_cell.length_a   1.000
_cell.length_b   1.000
_cell.length_c   1.000
_cell.angle_alpha   90.00
_cell.angle_beta   90.00
_cell.angle_gamma   90.00
#
_symmetry.space_group_name_H-M   'P 1'
#
loop_
_entity.id
_entity.type
_entity.pdbx_description
1 polymer ?
#
loop_
_entity_poly.entity_id
_entity_poly.type
_entity_poly.pdbx_seq_one_letter_code
_entity_poly.pdbx_strand_id
1 'polypeptide(L)' 'MDWPSITNNLDRMDWPSITNGPDKMDWPSITNGPDKMDWPSITSGLDRMDWPSIANALHKMDWPSITNALHMMDWPL' A
#
# COMPACT_ATOMS: atom_id res chain seq x y z
N MET A 1 0.11 6.47 -9.57
CA MET A 1 -1.02 5.57 -9.82
C MET A 1 -1.81 5.57 -8.56
N ASP A 2 -3.09 5.95 -8.67
CA ASP A 2 -3.84 6.41 -7.53
C ASP A 2 -4.99 5.44 -7.33
N TRP A 3 -5.06 4.86 -6.14
CA TRP A 3 -6.09 3.90 -5.79
C TRP A 3 -7.32 4.61 -5.20
N PRO A 4 -8.53 4.11 -5.48
CA PRO A 4 -9.74 4.65 -4.87
C PRO A 4 -9.77 4.35 -3.36
N SER A 5 -10.31 5.28 -2.58
CA SER A 5 -10.53 5.09 -1.14
C SER A 5 -11.43 3.89 -0.85
N ILE A 6 -11.18 3.21 0.28
CA ILE A 6 -11.90 2.00 0.68
C ILE A 6 -12.59 2.21 2.02
N THR A 7 -13.91 1.98 2.04
CA THR A 7 -14.77 2.23 3.21
C THR A 7 -15.43 0.98 3.78
N ASN A 8 -15.14 -0.21 3.24
CA ASN A 8 -15.80 -1.46 3.63
C ASN A 8 -14.94 -2.28 4.59
N ASN A 9 -15.59 -2.95 5.55
CA ASN A 9 -14.95 -3.99 6.37
C ASN A 9 -14.71 -5.23 5.50
N LEU A 10 -13.46 -5.44 5.09
CA LEU A 10 -13.03 -6.65 4.39
C LEU A 10 -12.29 -7.54 5.38
N ASP A 11 -12.46 -8.86 5.34
CA ASP A 11 -11.63 -9.73 6.21
C ASP A 11 -10.15 -9.70 5.79
N ARG A 12 -9.89 -9.51 4.48
CA ARG A 12 -8.54 -9.48 3.92
C ARG A 12 -8.44 -8.54 2.73
N MET A 13 -7.30 -7.89 2.59
CA MET A 13 -6.92 -7.11 1.42
C MET A 13 -5.52 -7.48 0.95
N ASP A 14 -5.40 -7.95 -0.29
CA ASP A 14 -4.14 -8.34 -0.89
C ASP A 14 -3.86 -7.52 -2.16
N TRP A 15 -2.64 -7.00 -2.26
CA TRP A 15 -2.18 -6.25 -3.42
C TRP A 15 -1.31 -7.10 -4.35
N PRO A 16 -1.46 -6.96 -5.68
CA PRO A 16 -0.66 -7.72 -6.64
C PRO A 16 0.79 -7.22 -6.67
N SER A 17 1.75 -8.11 -6.88
CA SER A 17 3.15 -7.75 -7.09
C SER A 17 3.34 -6.86 -8.33
N ILE A 18 4.27 -5.91 -8.22
CA ILE A 18 4.56 -4.90 -9.24
C ILE A 18 6.03 -5.01 -9.67
N THR A 19 6.26 -5.48 -10.88
CA THR A 19 7.64 -5.64 -11.40
C THR A 19 8.22 -4.32 -11.92
N ASN A 20 7.44 -3.58 -12.70
CA ASN A 20 7.77 -2.24 -13.20
C ASN A 20 6.65 -1.28 -12.77
N GLY A 21 6.85 -0.66 -11.62
CA GLY A 21 5.93 0.32 -11.07
C GLY A 21 5.99 1.64 -11.84
N PRO A 22 4.97 2.49 -11.67
CA PRO A 22 5.05 3.89 -12.07
C PRO A 22 6.04 4.65 -11.18
N ASP A 23 6.58 5.78 -11.66
CA ASP A 23 7.48 6.64 -10.87
C ASP A 23 6.87 7.04 -9.50
N LYS A 24 5.54 7.13 -9.41
CA LYS A 24 4.83 7.45 -8.17
C LYS A 24 3.65 6.52 -7.93
N MET A 25 3.50 6.06 -6.68
CA MET A 25 2.39 5.23 -6.26
C MET A 25 1.81 5.73 -4.94
N ASP A 26 0.50 5.99 -4.97
CA ASP A 26 -0.23 6.53 -3.83
C ASP A 26 -1.27 5.50 -3.40
N TRP A 27 -1.14 5.04 -2.17
CA TRP A 27 -2.05 4.06 -1.60
C TRP A 27 -3.35 4.67 -1.12
N PRO A 28 -4.47 3.91 -1.19
CA PRO A 28 -5.77 4.47 -0.88
C PRO A 28 -5.93 4.70 0.62
N SER A 29 -6.66 5.74 1.02
CA SER A 29 -7.09 5.86 2.42
C SER A 29 -8.12 4.77 2.76
N ILE A 30 -8.00 4.19 3.96
CA ILE A 30 -8.80 3.06 4.41
C ILE A 30 -9.50 3.42 5.71
N THR A 31 -10.82 3.59 5.66
CA THR A 31 -11.60 4.01 6.82
C THR A 31 -11.96 2.83 7.72
N ASN A 32 -12.32 1.68 7.13
CA ASN A 32 -12.57 0.43 7.84
C ASN A 32 -11.50 -0.56 7.42
N GLY A 33 -10.43 -0.64 8.21
CA GLY A 33 -9.30 -1.51 7.93
C GLY A 33 -9.73 -2.97 7.89
N PRO A 34 -9.13 -3.78 7.00
CA PRO A 34 -9.37 -5.21 7.04
C PRO A 34 -8.70 -5.86 8.25
N ASP A 35 -9.12 -7.07 8.62
CA ASP A 35 -8.39 -7.83 9.66
C ASP A 35 -6.95 -8.13 9.23
N LYS A 36 -6.74 -8.37 7.92
CA LYS A 36 -5.43 -8.65 7.32
C LYS A 36 -5.17 -7.80 6.08
N MET A 37 -3.96 -7.26 5.98
CA MET A 37 -3.49 -6.51 4.81
C MET A 37 -2.11 -6.99 4.37
N ASP A 38 -2.01 -7.40 3.11
CA ASP A 38 -0.76 -7.81 2.48
C ASP A 38 -0.38 -6.83 1.38
N TRP A 39 0.73 -6.11 1.61
CA TRP A 39 1.28 -5.15 0.66
C TRP A 39 2.02 -5.83 -0.49
N PRO A 40 2.11 -5.20 -1.68
CA PRO A 40 2.71 -5.85 -2.83
C PRO A 40 4.23 -5.89 -2.70
N SER A 41 4.84 -6.81 -3.43
CA SER A 41 6.28 -6.74 -3.71
C SER A 41 6.54 -5.84 -4.92
N ILE A 42 7.48 -4.90 -4.81
CA ILE A 42 7.82 -3.91 -5.84
C ILE A 42 9.29 -4.07 -6.25
N THR A 43 9.57 -4.28 -7.54
CA THR A 43 10.92 -4.65 -8.03
C THR A 43 11.68 -3.58 -8.80
N SER A 44 10.99 -2.64 -9.46
CA SER A 44 11.65 -1.52 -10.16
C SER A 44 10.64 -0.43 -10.53
N GLY A 45 11.14 0.78 -10.83
CA GLY A 45 10.36 1.84 -11.47
C GLY A 45 9.55 2.73 -10.55
N LEU A 46 9.62 2.51 -9.23
CA LEU A 46 8.97 3.38 -8.25
C LEU A 46 10.00 4.35 -7.65
N ASP A 47 9.80 5.65 -7.81
CA ASP A 47 10.67 6.67 -7.21
C ASP A 47 10.08 7.17 -5.89
N ARG A 48 8.75 7.28 -5.81
CA ARG A 48 8.01 7.74 -4.64
C ARG A 48 6.84 6.84 -4.29
N MET A 49 6.66 6.62 -2.99
CA MET A 49 5.58 5.83 -2.44
C MET A 49 4.96 6.54 -1.24
N ASP A 50 3.65 6.76 -1.31
CA ASP A 50 2.87 7.35 -0.22
C ASP A 50 1.98 6.27 0.40
N TRP A 51 2.17 6.03 1.70
CA TRP A 51 1.46 5.00 2.47
C TRP A 51 -0.01 5.37 2.74
N PRO A 52 -0.93 4.40 2.87
CA PRO A 52 -2.30 4.72 3.20
C PRO A 52 -2.45 5.20 4.65
N SER A 53 -3.38 6.11 4.86
CA SER A 53 -3.94 6.34 6.19
C SER A 53 -4.99 5.27 6.51
N ILE A 54 -4.87 4.61 7.67
CA ILE A 54 -5.79 3.57 8.12
C ILE A 54 -6.41 4.01 9.45
N ALA A 55 -7.73 4.21 9.48
CA ALA A 55 -8.41 4.79 10.64
C ALA A 55 -8.93 3.75 11.64
N ASN A 56 -9.42 2.58 11.18
CA ASN A 56 -10.00 1.54 12.03
C ASN A 56 -9.28 0.18 11.87
N ALA A 57 -9.41 -0.63 12.92
CA ALA A 57 -8.67 -1.85 13.24
C ALA A 57 -8.05 -2.62 12.05
N LEU A 58 -6.72 -2.63 12.02
CA LEU A 58 -5.92 -3.59 11.27
C LEU A 58 -5.27 -4.53 12.28
N HIS A 59 -5.65 -5.81 12.28
CA HIS A 59 -5.07 -6.78 13.21
C HIS A 59 -3.71 -7.30 12.74
N LYS A 60 -3.48 -7.40 11.43
CA LYS A 60 -2.21 -7.86 10.85
C LYS A 60 -1.89 -7.13 9.56
N MET A 61 -0.66 -6.62 9.48
CA MET A 61 -0.11 -5.99 8.28
C MET A 61 1.21 -6.66 7.90
N ASP A 62 1.32 -7.09 6.65
CA ASP A 62 2.57 -7.59 6.07
C ASP A 62 3.14 -6.51 5.13
N TRP A 63 4.32 -5.97 5.46
CA TRP A 63 4.98 -4.87 4.76
C TRP A 63 5.43 -5.23 3.34
N PRO A 64 5.47 -4.26 2.40
CA PRO A 64 5.91 -4.47 1.04
C PRO A 64 7.39 -4.83 1.01
N SER A 65 7.73 -5.76 0.14
CA SER A 65 9.12 -6.01 -0.22
C SER A 65 9.49 -5.11 -1.39
N ILE A 66 10.42 -4.18 -1.20
CA ILE A 66 10.82 -3.22 -2.22
C ILE A 66 12.28 -3.44 -2.57
N THR A 67 12.57 -3.69 -3.85
CA THR A 67 13.92 -3.87 -4.39
C THR A 67 14.13 -2.88 -5.51
N ASN A 68 15.26 -2.16 -5.56
CA ASN A 68 15.64 -1.25 -6.66
C ASN A 68 14.54 -0.29 -7.15
N ALA A 69 13.62 0.10 -6.27
CA ALA A 69 12.38 0.78 -6.62
C ALA A 69 11.96 1.78 -5.54
N LEU A 70 12.89 2.42 -4.83
CA LEU A 70 12.49 3.49 -3.93
C LEU A 70 13.62 4.50 -3.72
N HIS A 71 13.34 5.76 -4.03
CA HIS A 71 14.17 6.89 -3.64
C HIS A 71 13.56 7.67 -2.47
N MET A 72 12.23 7.69 -2.34
CA MET A 72 11.53 8.44 -1.31
C MET A 72 10.29 7.68 -0.83
N MET A 73 10.08 7.67 0.48
CA MET A 73 8.90 7.08 1.11
C MET A 73 8.28 8.10 2.06
N ASP A 74 6.98 8.37 1.89
CA ASP A 74 6.22 9.16 2.85
C ASP A 74 5.29 8.27 3.66
N TRP A 75 5.37 8.44 4.98
CA TRP A 75 4.57 7.67 5.93
C TRP A 75 3.39 8.53 6.35
N PRO A 76 2.21 7.93 6.62
CA PRO A 76 1.07 8.70 7.07
C PRO A 76 1.40 9.21 8.48
N LEU A 77 1.27 10.52 8.69
CA LEU A 77 1.37 11.18 10.00
C LEU A 77 0.16 10.86 10.89
#